data_AF-A0A2W4XWP8-F1
#
_entry.id   AF-A0A2W4XWP8-F1
#
_cell.length_a   1.000
_cell.length_b   1.000
_cell.length_c   1.000
_cell.angle_alpha   90.00
_cell.angle_beta   90.00
_cell.angle_gamma   90.00
#
_symmetry.space_group_name_H-M   'P 1'
#
loop_
_entity.id
_entity.type
_entity.pdbx_description
1 polymer ?
#
loop_
_entity_poly.entity_id
_entity_poly.type
_entity_poly.pdbx_seq_one_letter_code
_entity_poly.pdbx_strand_id
1 'polypeptide(L)'
;MLYFLEYSRLTALDLENEMAWQHIGMGLKPSGLALMLGGATLLTGLPAQAAEEIFLRYGPLERSIRTSSLEALAAEGTISEDLAFYFNLAKLSEIQIEQLRQNLDRPLPIDGVLLSRFLYTNLGEDLLDQVGAILQTRSGDNGKLALRAALIQAAISPQGLSTLSMMQALPTDIQINVADALALANAVEQIVNATNSSVAHLATLTAQQAAETTPLDYASLTDLIVPVPARVQIQRFNLTDTERDGKGPGPEGHRQLYIDVVRPTVWRGQAPVMVFSHGLSSSPEVHHRWASHLASHGIVVVLPQHPGSDAQQVANFQAGLSQQVFELQEFIDRPLDITFVLNELERLNPTEFDGRLNLAQVGVGGHSLGGYTALAVAGAELNFPHLEQDCGARSNPAQNRRFIHLNMSLLLQCQALDLPRQPYTFRDPRVNSVLLINPVNSSIFGPEGLAAVTVPVMIIAGSHDPATPAVFEQFRTFPWYSTAHRFLVLIEGQAHVDLSALDAGLSHLLTTVPGLALAEPEVIERYMNAIGLAFVGRYVARRPEYDLYLRSGYATYLSQSEAFRAFMVNTESGTDQELTPPMDNQLDLLELP
;
A
#
# COMPACT_ATOMS: atom_id res chain seq x y z
N MET A 1 9.15 4.36 2.70
CA MET A 1 9.96 3.82 3.81
C MET A 1 9.26 3.96 5.16
N LEU A 2 8.99 5.18 5.64
CA LEU A 2 8.21 5.41 6.88
C LEU A 2 6.87 4.67 6.88
N TYR A 3 6.13 4.77 5.77
CA TYR A 3 4.89 4.01 5.57
C TYR A 3 5.03 2.50 5.85
N PHE A 4 6.06 1.83 5.32
CA PHE A 4 6.27 0.39 5.53
C PHE A 4 6.76 0.04 6.94
N LEU A 5 7.56 0.89 7.57
CA LEU A 5 8.10 0.65 8.90
C LEU A 5 7.06 0.93 10.01
N GLU A 6 6.18 1.91 9.80
CA GLU A 6 5.24 2.38 10.82
C GLU A 6 3.87 1.72 10.76
N TYR A 7 3.47 1.24 9.58
CA TYR A 7 2.25 0.42 9.41
C TYR A 7 2.23 -0.82 10.33
N SER A 8 3.41 -1.38 10.62
CA SER A 8 3.55 -2.49 11.58
C SER A 8 3.40 -2.10 13.04
N ARG A 9 3.72 -0.86 13.42
CA ARG A 9 3.50 -0.35 14.78
C ARG A 9 2.01 -0.18 15.07
N LEU A 10 1.26 0.34 14.09
CA LEU A 10 -0.18 0.55 14.20
C LEU A 10 -0.95 -0.76 14.31
N THR A 11 -0.49 -1.82 13.64
CA THR A 11 -1.09 -3.16 13.71
C THR A 11 -0.62 -3.94 14.95
N ALA A 12 0.60 -3.71 15.46
CA ALA A 12 1.10 -4.32 16.69
C ALA A 12 0.46 -3.77 17.97
N LEU A 13 0.01 -2.50 17.97
CA LEU A 13 -0.68 -1.88 19.11
C LEU A 13 -2.00 -2.58 19.48
N ASP A 14 -2.65 -3.26 18.52
CA ASP A 14 -3.84 -4.10 18.79
C ASP A 14 -3.48 -5.50 19.33
N LEU A 15 -2.27 -6.01 19.06
CA LEU A 15 -1.79 -7.31 19.55
C LEU A 15 -1.22 -7.25 20.97
N GLU A 16 -0.74 -6.09 21.42
CA GLU A 16 -0.13 -5.93 22.76
C GLU A 16 -1.15 -6.03 23.93
N ASN A 17 -2.46 -6.01 23.66
CA ASN A 17 -3.49 -6.08 24.71
C ASN A 17 -3.82 -7.51 25.21
N GLU A 18 -3.34 -8.58 24.58
CA GLU A 18 -3.68 -9.96 24.99
C GLU A 18 -2.53 -10.84 25.52
N MET A 19 -1.26 -10.42 25.45
CA MET A 19 -0.15 -11.25 25.93
C MET A 19 0.65 -10.60 27.06
N ALA A 20 0.09 -10.66 28.27
CA ALA A 20 0.80 -10.35 29.50
C ALA A 20 0.90 -11.58 30.43
N TRP A 21 2.15 -12.04 30.61
CA TRP A 21 2.71 -12.91 31.66
C TRP A 21 2.59 -14.45 31.55
N GLN A 22 3.75 -15.12 31.44
CA GLN A 22 4.33 -15.95 32.52
C GLN A 22 5.74 -16.49 32.20
N HIS A 23 6.70 -16.08 33.06
CA HIS A 23 7.96 -16.68 33.59
C HIS A 23 8.68 -17.86 32.87
N ILE A 24 10.01 -18.05 32.93
CA ILE A 24 10.93 -18.11 34.09
C ILE A 24 12.38 -17.92 33.61
N GLY A 25 13.20 -17.22 34.41
CA GLY A 25 14.64 -17.06 34.18
C GLY A 25 15.50 -18.21 34.69
N MET A 26 16.73 -18.28 34.18
CA MET A 26 17.85 -18.93 34.86
C MET A 26 19.15 -18.21 34.51
N GLY A 27 19.85 -17.77 35.54
CA GLY A 27 21.15 -17.12 35.42
C GLY A 27 22.29 -18.12 35.30
N LEU A 28 23.35 -17.70 34.60
CA LEU A 28 24.68 -18.28 34.70
C LEU A 28 25.71 -17.14 34.64
N LYS A 29 26.63 -17.16 35.61
CA LYS A 29 27.67 -16.15 35.86
C LYS A 29 28.85 -16.28 34.87
N PRO A 30 29.66 -15.22 34.74
CA PRO A 30 30.65 -15.06 33.68
C PRO A 30 31.98 -15.74 34.04
N SER A 31 32.66 -16.34 33.08
CA SER A 31 34.12 -16.52 33.13
C SER A 31 34.69 -16.92 31.77
N GLY A 32 35.61 -16.10 31.27
CA GLY A 32 36.80 -16.56 30.55
C GLY A 32 36.61 -17.01 29.10
N LEU A 33 36.71 -16.07 28.17
CA LEU A 33 37.58 -16.27 27.00
C LEU A 33 38.09 -14.91 26.47
N ALA A 34 39.02 -14.33 27.24
CA ALA A 34 40.00 -13.42 26.69
C ALA A 34 41.09 -14.28 26.03
N LEU A 35 41.19 -14.24 24.70
CA LEU A 35 42.39 -14.49 23.87
C LEU A 35 42.00 -14.90 22.44
N MET A 36 41.54 -13.92 21.65
CA MET A 36 41.75 -13.82 20.20
C MET A 36 41.75 -12.31 19.83
N LEU A 37 42.39 -11.50 20.68
CA LEU A 37 42.76 -10.11 20.45
C LEU A 37 44.21 -10.14 19.98
N GLY A 38 44.44 -10.14 18.67
CA GLY A 38 45.81 -10.14 18.15
C GLY A 38 45.87 -10.45 16.66
N GLY A 39 45.42 -9.52 15.82
CA GLY A 39 45.63 -9.65 14.37
C GLY A 39 44.64 -8.93 13.46
N ALA A 40 44.15 -7.74 13.82
CA ALA A 40 43.47 -6.84 12.85
C ALA A 40 43.51 -5.35 13.24
N THR A 41 44.12 -4.99 14.37
CA THR A 41 44.39 -3.60 14.74
C THR A 41 45.65 -3.12 14.02
N LEU A 42 45.52 -2.72 12.75
CA LEU A 42 46.40 -1.78 12.03
C LEU A 42 45.84 -1.41 10.63
N LEU A 43 44.50 -1.28 10.52
CA LEU A 43 43.89 -0.36 9.57
C LEU A 43 43.27 0.74 10.42
N THR A 44 44.10 1.65 10.92
CA THR A 44 43.63 2.95 11.38
C THR A 44 42.87 3.56 10.21
N GLY A 45 41.55 3.70 10.35
CA GLY A 45 40.70 4.32 9.36
C GLY A 45 41.30 5.63 8.95
N LEU A 46 41.68 5.73 7.68
CA LEU A 46 41.74 7.04 7.04
C LEU A 46 40.37 7.68 7.32
N PRO A 47 40.29 8.94 7.78
CA PRO A 47 39.01 9.60 7.91
C PRO A 47 38.33 9.48 6.55
N ALA A 48 37.23 8.73 6.50
CA ALA A 48 36.37 8.79 5.33
C ALA A 48 35.95 10.26 5.26
N GLN A 49 36.40 10.97 4.22
CA GLN A 49 36.01 12.36 4.06
C GLN A 49 34.50 12.35 3.85
N ALA A 50 33.78 12.92 4.81
CA ALA A 50 32.38 13.23 4.64
C ALA A 50 32.23 14.17 3.42
N ALA A 51 31.09 14.13 2.75
CA ALA A 51 30.82 15.05 1.65
C ALA A 51 31.00 16.50 2.12
N GLU A 52 31.91 17.21 1.45
CA GLU A 52 32.16 18.62 1.73
C GLU A 52 31.17 19.47 0.91
N GLU A 53 30.75 18.97 -0.26
CA GLU A 53 29.92 19.68 -1.21
C GLU A 53 28.87 18.79 -1.91
N ILE A 54 27.71 19.40 -2.19
CA ILE A 54 26.65 18.85 -3.05
C ILE A 54 26.67 19.62 -4.36
N PHE A 55 26.95 18.94 -5.48
CA PHE A 55 27.07 19.56 -6.79
C PHE A 55 25.73 19.56 -7.53
N LEU A 56 25.35 20.72 -8.06
CA LEU A 56 24.18 20.92 -8.90
C LEU A 56 24.66 21.17 -10.33
N ARG A 57 24.32 20.24 -11.23
CA ARG A 57 24.72 20.28 -12.64
C ARG A 57 23.53 20.60 -13.53
N TYR A 58 23.66 21.60 -14.40
CA TYR A 58 22.69 21.92 -15.44
C TYR A 58 23.40 22.08 -16.79
N GLY A 59 23.35 21.04 -17.62
CA GLY A 59 24.15 20.98 -18.84
C GLY A 59 25.65 21.08 -18.54
N PRO A 60 26.40 22.03 -19.15
CA PRO A 60 27.82 22.24 -18.89
C PRO A 60 28.10 23.07 -17.62
N LEU A 61 27.07 23.62 -16.97
CA LEU A 61 27.23 24.45 -15.79
C LEU A 61 27.20 23.57 -14.54
N GLU A 62 28.12 23.84 -13.62
CA GLU A 62 28.20 23.19 -12.32
C GLU A 62 28.43 24.23 -11.21
N ARG A 63 27.70 24.06 -10.12
CA ARG A 63 27.84 24.84 -8.89
C ARG A 63 27.68 23.90 -7.70
N SER A 64 28.30 24.22 -6.57
CA SER A 64 28.18 23.44 -5.34
C SER A 64 27.37 24.18 -4.28
N ILE A 65 26.85 23.42 -3.33
CA ILE A 65 26.39 23.88 -2.02
C ILE A 65 27.27 23.16 -1.00
N ARG A 66 27.90 23.90 -0.09
CA ARG A 66 28.69 23.27 0.97
C ARG A 66 27.78 22.68 2.03
N THR A 67 28.14 21.51 2.57
CA THR A 67 27.38 20.90 3.67
C THR A 67 27.41 21.76 4.93
N SER A 68 28.52 22.46 5.19
CA SER A 68 28.65 23.45 6.27
C SER A 68 27.74 24.68 6.11
N SER A 69 27.39 25.06 4.88
CA SER A 69 26.42 26.13 4.64
C SER A 69 25.01 25.72 5.08
N LEU A 70 24.63 24.47 4.84
CA LEU A 70 23.34 23.92 5.28
C LEU A 70 23.27 23.80 6.81
N GLU A 71 24.39 23.45 7.44
CA GLU A 71 24.53 23.42 8.89
C GLU A 71 24.38 24.83 9.50
N ALA A 72 25.07 25.83 8.95
CA ALA A 72 24.95 27.22 9.40
C ALA A 72 23.53 27.77 9.22
N LEU A 73 22.84 27.40 8.13
CA LEU A 73 21.43 27.73 7.94
C LEU A 73 20.56 27.09 9.03
N ALA A 74 20.70 25.78 9.27
CA ALA A 74 19.90 25.06 10.26
C ALA A 74 20.10 25.59 11.69
N ALA A 75 21.36 25.77 12.11
CA ALA A 75 21.74 26.14 13.46
C ALA A 75 21.52 27.63 13.77
N GLU A 76 21.91 28.52 12.85
CA GLU A 76 22.00 29.96 13.10
C GLU A 76 21.03 30.79 12.26
N GLY A 77 20.43 30.20 11.21
CA GLY A 77 19.68 30.93 10.19
C GLY A 77 20.59 31.69 9.22
N THR A 78 21.89 31.43 9.23
CA THR A 78 22.86 32.12 8.39
C THR A 78 22.73 31.68 6.93
N ILE A 79 22.38 32.62 6.04
CA ILE A 79 22.33 32.37 4.59
C ILE A 79 23.71 32.72 3.99
N SER A 80 24.48 31.70 3.65
CA SER A 80 25.77 31.84 2.98
C SER A 80 25.60 32.28 1.52
N GLU A 81 26.67 32.80 0.90
CA GLU A 81 26.63 33.27 -0.50
C GLU A 81 26.24 32.15 -1.49
N ASP A 82 26.72 30.92 -1.27
CA ASP A 82 26.37 29.75 -2.10
C ASP A 82 24.89 29.39 -1.98
N LEU A 83 24.27 29.47 -0.79
CA LEU A 83 22.84 29.25 -0.62
C LEU A 83 21.98 30.40 -1.15
N ALA A 84 22.42 31.65 -0.92
CA ALA A 84 21.71 32.84 -1.38
C ALA A 84 21.49 32.84 -2.89
N PHE A 85 22.46 32.33 -3.66
CA PHE A 85 22.31 32.16 -5.10
C PHE A 85 21.07 31.31 -5.47
N TYR A 86 20.91 30.14 -4.86
CA TYR A 86 19.80 29.23 -5.16
C TYR A 86 18.47 29.74 -4.63
N PHE A 87 18.45 30.36 -3.45
CA PHE A 87 17.22 30.95 -2.89
C PHE A 87 16.69 32.07 -3.77
N ASN A 88 17.58 32.92 -4.29
CA ASN A 88 17.22 33.98 -5.24
C ASN A 88 16.79 33.39 -6.60
N LEU A 89 17.49 32.37 -7.09
CA LEU A 89 17.16 31.71 -8.36
C LEU A 89 15.77 31.06 -8.31
N ALA A 90 15.47 30.34 -7.21
CA ALA A 90 14.18 29.69 -6.97
C ALA A 90 13.10 30.65 -6.45
N LYS A 91 13.44 31.92 -6.19
CA LYS A 91 12.56 32.96 -5.64
C LYS A 91 11.85 32.51 -4.35
N LEU A 92 12.59 31.87 -3.45
CA LEU A 92 12.03 31.40 -2.19
C LEU A 92 11.66 32.59 -1.30
N SER A 93 10.45 32.56 -0.75
CA SER A 93 9.99 33.50 0.28
C SER A 93 10.66 33.23 1.63
N GLU A 94 10.65 34.22 2.53
CA GLU A 94 11.15 34.05 3.91
C GLU A 94 10.48 32.87 4.62
N ILE A 95 9.18 32.65 4.38
CA ILE A 95 8.43 31.52 4.94
C ILE A 95 8.98 30.19 4.43
N GLN A 96 9.28 30.08 3.13
CA GLN A 96 9.82 28.85 2.54
C GLN A 96 11.25 28.57 3.03
N ILE A 97 12.07 29.62 3.19
CA ILE A 97 13.43 29.48 3.74
C ILE A 97 13.36 29.01 5.20
N GLU A 98 12.45 29.58 6.00
CA GLU A 98 12.26 29.17 7.39
C GLU A 98 11.72 27.74 7.49
N GLN A 99 10.80 27.32 6.61
CA GLN A 99 10.34 25.93 6.53
C GLN A 99 11.47 24.97 6.15
N LEU A 100 12.32 25.33 5.18
CA LEU A 100 13.49 24.54 4.83
C LEU A 100 14.42 24.40 6.05
N ARG A 101 14.72 25.51 6.73
CA ARG A 101 15.54 25.54 7.93
C ARG A 101 15.02 24.60 9.02
N GLN A 102 13.73 24.69 9.32
CA GLN A 102 13.08 23.86 10.35
C GLN A 102 13.09 22.37 10.00
N ASN A 103 13.08 22.02 8.72
CA ASN A 103 13.04 20.63 8.26
C ASN A 103 14.43 20.01 8.01
N LEU A 104 15.49 20.82 7.87
CA LEU A 104 16.85 20.32 7.60
C LEU A 104 17.37 19.43 8.73
N ASP A 105 17.24 19.87 9.98
CA ASP A 105 17.76 19.15 11.16
C ASP A 105 16.65 18.45 11.97
N ARG A 106 15.43 18.36 11.42
CA ARG A 106 14.34 17.66 12.11
C ARG A 106 14.63 16.15 12.14
N PRO A 107 14.77 15.53 13.33
CA PRO A 107 15.00 14.10 13.41
C PRO A 107 13.72 13.34 13.03
N LEU A 108 13.88 12.32 12.19
CA LEU A 108 12.87 11.35 11.85
C LEU A 108 12.88 10.24 12.92
N PRO A 109 11.73 9.89 13.52
CA PRO A 109 11.65 8.88 14.57
C PRO A 109 11.74 7.46 13.98
N ILE A 110 12.92 7.11 13.46
CA ILE A 110 13.19 5.82 12.80
C ILE A 110 14.27 5.09 13.56
N ASP A 111 14.04 3.80 13.86
CA ASP A 111 15.05 2.92 14.42
C ASP A 111 16.13 2.61 13.37
N GLY A 112 17.39 2.94 13.67
CA GLY A 112 18.50 2.76 12.73
C GLY A 112 18.80 1.31 12.36
N VAL A 113 18.51 0.35 13.23
CA VAL A 113 18.68 -1.09 12.94
C VAL A 113 17.60 -1.55 11.98
N LEU A 114 16.34 -1.18 12.22
CA LEU A 114 15.21 -1.49 11.33
C LEU A 114 15.38 -0.83 9.97
N LEU A 115 15.83 0.43 9.94
CA LEU A 115 16.17 1.13 8.72
C LEU A 115 17.25 0.37 7.95
N SER A 116 18.36 0.04 8.63
CA SER A 116 19.45 -0.71 8.00
C SER A 116 18.96 -2.00 7.37
N ARG A 117 18.18 -2.80 8.11
CA ARG A 117 17.60 -4.04 7.58
C ARG A 117 16.71 -3.78 6.37
N PHE A 118 15.87 -2.75 6.42
CA PHE A 118 14.94 -2.44 5.33
C PHE A 118 15.70 -2.09 4.06
N LEU A 119 16.76 -1.30 4.16
CA LEU A 119 17.60 -0.90 3.02
C LEU A 119 18.36 -2.08 2.36
N TYR A 120 18.38 -3.26 2.98
CA TYR A 120 18.91 -4.51 2.42
C TYR A 120 17.83 -5.48 1.93
N THR A 121 16.54 -5.14 2.07
CA THR A 121 15.44 -5.89 1.45
C THR A 121 15.40 -5.60 -0.05
N ASN A 122 14.71 -6.43 -0.83
CA ASN A 122 14.55 -6.16 -2.28
C ASN A 122 13.82 -4.83 -2.54
N LEU A 123 12.79 -4.52 -1.74
CA LEU A 123 12.08 -3.23 -1.82
C LEU A 123 12.97 -2.04 -1.44
N GLY A 124 13.85 -2.21 -0.45
CA GLY A 124 14.80 -1.18 -0.03
C GLY A 124 15.90 -0.94 -1.05
N GLU A 125 16.41 -2.00 -1.69
CA GLU A 125 17.35 -1.92 -2.80
C GLU A 125 16.75 -1.15 -3.98
N ASP A 126 15.53 -1.50 -4.42
CA ASP A 126 14.84 -0.81 -5.52
C ASP A 126 14.60 0.69 -5.21
N LEU A 127 14.24 1.00 -3.97
CA LEU A 127 14.07 2.39 -3.53
C LEU A 127 15.40 3.15 -3.57
N LEU A 128 16.48 2.55 -3.09
CA LEU A 128 17.82 3.15 -3.13
C LEU A 128 18.32 3.33 -4.56
N ASP A 129 18.05 2.37 -5.45
CA ASP A 129 18.39 2.47 -6.87
C ASP A 129 17.69 3.68 -7.51
N GLN A 130 16.41 3.91 -7.23
CA GLN A 130 15.68 5.07 -7.74
C GLN A 130 16.22 6.40 -7.19
N VAL A 131 16.41 6.51 -5.87
CA VAL A 131 16.91 7.76 -5.27
C VAL A 131 18.36 8.03 -5.69
N GLY A 132 19.19 6.98 -5.78
CA GLY A 132 20.58 7.08 -6.22
C GLY A 132 20.74 7.38 -7.70
N ALA A 133 19.70 7.19 -8.53
CA ALA A 133 19.70 7.65 -9.91
C ALA A 133 19.65 9.19 -10.00
N ILE A 134 19.06 9.86 -9.00
CA ILE A 134 19.05 11.32 -8.87
C ILE A 134 20.26 11.83 -8.10
N LEU A 135 20.56 11.21 -6.96
CA LEU A 135 21.71 11.55 -6.12
C LEU A 135 22.91 10.70 -6.55
N GLN A 136 23.61 11.13 -7.59
CA GLN A 136 24.73 10.40 -8.17
C GLN A 136 26.04 10.70 -7.46
N THR A 137 27.02 9.81 -7.59
CA THR A 137 28.41 10.11 -7.24
C THR A 137 29.04 11.10 -8.23
N ARG A 138 30.19 11.70 -7.90
CA ARG A 138 30.91 12.62 -8.82
C ARG A 138 31.31 12.00 -10.16
N SER A 139 31.52 10.69 -10.23
CA SER A 139 31.78 9.97 -11.49
C SER A 139 30.52 9.84 -12.37
N GLY A 140 29.33 10.13 -11.83
CA GLY A 140 28.05 9.93 -12.51
C GLY A 140 27.43 8.56 -12.29
N ASP A 141 28.01 7.73 -11.42
CA ASP A 141 27.44 6.45 -11.05
C ASP A 141 26.27 6.64 -10.08
N ASN A 142 25.32 5.70 -10.08
CA ASN A 142 24.20 5.67 -9.15
C ASN A 142 24.68 5.72 -7.69
N GLY A 143 24.21 6.68 -6.90
CA GLY A 143 24.68 6.92 -5.54
C GLY A 143 24.07 6.00 -4.47
N LYS A 144 23.34 4.93 -4.84
CA LYS A 144 22.66 4.03 -3.89
C LYS A 144 23.52 3.56 -2.72
N LEU A 145 24.80 3.23 -2.98
CA LEU A 145 25.72 2.74 -1.95
C LEU A 145 26.12 3.86 -0.99
N ALA A 146 26.37 5.07 -1.51
CA ALA A 146 26.66 6.25 -0.71
C ALA A 146 25.44 6.63 0.14
N LEU A 147 24.24 6.61 -0.45
CA LEU A 147 22.99 6.87 0.25
C LEU A 147 22.71 5.85 1.35
N ARG A 148 22.89 4.56 1.08
CA ARG A 148 22.72 3.51 2.09
C ARG A 148 23.64 3.75 3.29
N ALA A 149 24.92 3.98 3.03
CA ALA A 149 25.90 4.25 4.08
C ALA A 149 25.49 5.48 4.91
N ALA A 150 25.13 6.57 4.24
CA ALA A 150 24.72 7.81 4.88
C ALA A 150 23.45 7.67 5.74
N LEU A 151 22.40 7.05 5.20
CA LEU A 151 21.14 6.80 5.90
C LEU A 151 21.35 5.95 7.15
N ILE A 152 22.13 4.88 7.04
CA ILE A 152 22.44 4.01 8.18
C ILE A 152 23.25 4.76 9.23
N GLN A 153 24.33 5.43 8.82
CA GLN A 153 25.19 6.18 9.75
C GLN A 153 24.45 7.31 10.46
N ALA A 154 23.63 8.07 9.73
CA ALA A 154 22.81 9.12 10.31
C ALA A 154 21.77 8.55 11.29
N ALA A 155 21.11 7.45 10.95
CA ALA A 155 20.07 6.87 11.81
C ALA A 155 20.60 6.21 13.09
N ILE A 156 21.84 5.70 13.10
CA ILE A 156 22.49 5.18 14.32
C ILE A 156 23.26 6.26 15.09
N SER A 157 23.34 7.48 14.56
CA SER A 157 24.00 8.60 15.23
C SER A 157 23.18 9.11 16.42
N PRO A 158 23.82 9.72 17.44
CA PRO A 158 23.09 10.33 18.56
C PRO A 158 22.10 11.44 18.14
N GLN A 159 22.33 12.10 17.01
CA GLN A 159 21.48 13.15 16.45
C GLN A 159 20.20 12.57 15.81
N GLY A 160 20.21 11.28 15.45
CA GLY A 160 19.15 10.65 14.68
C GLY A 160 19.19 11.04 13.20
N LEU A 161 18.34 10.38 12.41
CA LEU A 161 18.25 10.62 10.97
C LEU A 161 17.50 11.94 10.69
N SER A 162 18.17 12.90 10.06
CA SER A 162 17.61 14.13 9.50
C SER A 162 18.16 14.33 8.09
N THR A 163 17.64 15.31 7.35
CA THR A 163 18.20 15.65 6.04
C THR A 163 19.66 16.07 6.17
N LEU A 164 19.96 16.89 7.19
CA LEU A 164 21.29 17.39 7.48
C LEU A 164 22.24 16.27 7.92
N SER A 165 21.86 15.44 8.90
CA SER A 165 22.73 14.36 9.36
C SER A 165 22.98 13.30 8.29
N MET A 166 22.00 13.04 7.42
CA MET A 166 22.21 12.21 6.22
C MET A 166 23.24 12.83 5.28
N MET A 167 23.13 14.12 4.96
CA MET A 167 24.09 14.80 4.07
C MET A 167 25.50 14.81 4.68
N GLN A 168 25.63 15.00 6.00
CA GLN A 168 26.91 14.94 6.72
C GLN A 168 27.51 13.53 6.74
N ALA A 169 26.67 12.49 6.69
CA ALA A 169 27.11 11.10 6.69
C ALA A 169 27.44 10.54 5.29
N LEU A 170 27.31 11.34 4.23
CA LEU A 170 27.68 10.92 2.87
C LEU A 170 29.19 10.64 2.79
N PRO A 171 29.61 9.45 2.33
CA PRO A 171 31.03 9.07 2.28
C PRO A 171 31.80 9.68 1.11
N THR A 172 31.13 10.43 0.23
CA THR A 172 31.68 11.10 -0.95
C THR A 172 30.75 12.24 -1.34
N ASP A 173 31.31 13.25 -2.00
CA ASP A 173 30.50 14.28 -2.66
C ASP A 173 29.52 13.64 -3.65
N ILE A 174 28.33 14.22 -3.70
CA ILE A 174 27.25 13.80 -4.60
C ILE A 174 26.96 14.91 -5.62
N GLN A 175 26.40 14.50 -6.76
CA GLN A 175 25.91 15.42 -7.77
C GLN A 175 24.44 15.14 -8.08
N ILE A 176 23.71 16.21 -8.35
CA ILE A 176 22.32 16.19 -8.75
C ILE A 176 22.22 16.90 -10.10
N ASN A 177 21.66 16.21 -11.08
CA ASN A 177 21.30 16.83 -12.34
C ASN A 177 20.03 17.65 -12.12
N VAL A 178 20.14 18.97 -12.28
CA VAL A 178 19.04 19.92 -12.06
C VAL A 178 17.93 19.68 -13.09
N ALA A 179 18.24 19.25 -14.31
CA ALA A 179 17.21 18.91 -15.30
C ALA A 179 16.37 17.70 -14.84
N ASP A 180 17.02 16.66 -14.31
CA ASP A 180 16.36 15.45 -13.81
C ASP A 180 15.52 15.77 -12.57
N ALA A 181 16.03 16.61 -11.67
CA ALA A 181 15.30 17.07 -10.48
C ALA A 181 14.06 17.92 -10.85
N LEU A 182 14.17 18.80 -11.85
CA LEU A 182 13.04 19.58 -12.36
C LEU A 182 12.02 18.71 -13.08
N ALA A 183 12.46 17.72 -13.86
CA ALA A 183 11.58 16.74 -14.51
C ALA A 183 10.77 15.97 -13.46
N LEU A 184 11.42 15.50 -12.39
CA LEU A 184 10.75 14.86 -11.25
C LEU A 184 9.77 15.79 -10.53
N ALA A 185 10.12 17.06 -10.30
CA ALA A 185 9.19 18.01 -9.67
C ALA A 185 7.93 18.22 -10.52
N ASN A 186 8.11 18.42 -11.84
CA ASN A 186 7.01 18.55 -12.79
C ASN A 186 6.17 17.26 -12.88
N ALA A 187 6.81 16.09 -12.77
CA ALA A 187 6.14 14.79 -12.69
C ALA A 187 5.13 14.72 -11.54
N VAL A 188 5.60 15.08 -10.34
CA VAL A 188 4.79 15.07 -9.12
C VAL A 188 3.61 16.04 -9.27
N GLU A 189 3.86 17.24 -9.80
CA GLU A 189 2.79 18.21 -10.07
C GLU A 189 1.75 17.68 -11.07
N GLN A 190 2.20 17.03 -12.15
CA GLN A 190 1.31 16.41 -13.13
C GLN A 190 0.44 15.33 -12.51
N ILE A 191 0.98 14.48 -11.64
CA ILE A 191 0.23 13.42 -10.95
C ILE A 191 -0.81 13.99 -9.99
N VAL A 192 -0.45 15.03 -9.23
CA VAL A 192 -1.40 15.72 -8.35
C VAL A 192 -2.54 16.32 -9.16
N ASN A 193 -2.22 17.00 -10.27
CA ASN A 193 -3.22 17.58 -11.16
C ASN A 193 -4.10 16.50 -11.82
N ALA A 194 -3.51 15.39 -12.27
CA ALA A 194 -4.21 14.25 -12.85
C ALA A 194 -5.16 13.61 -11.84
N THR A 195 -4.71 13.43 -10.60
CA THR A 195 -5.53 12.90 -9.51
C THR A 195 -6.73 13.81 -9.26
N ASN A 196 -6.49 15.11 -9.03
CA ASN A 196 -7.56 16.08 -8.78
C ASN A 196 -8.55 16.18 -9.95
N SER A 197 -8.06 16.16 -11.19
CA SER A 197 -8.89 16.15 -12.38
C SER A 197 -9.74 14.89 -12.48
N SER A 198 -9.18 13.72 -12.15
CA SER A 198 -9.90 12.44 -12.16
C SER A 198 -11.01 12.40 -11.12
N VAL A 199 -10.74 12.93 -9.91
CA VAL A 199 -11.75 13.08 -8.85
C VAL A 199 -12.91 13.98 -9.32
N ALA A 200 -12.60 15.16 -9.87
CA ALA A 200 -13.61 16.09 -10.37
C ALA A 200 -14.43 15.52 -11.54
N HIS A 201 -13.79 14.74 -12.41
CA HIS A 201 -14.45 14.06 -13.52
C HIS A 201 -15.41 12.98 -13.01
N LEU A 202 -14.96 12.13 -12.07
CA LEU A 202 -15.79 11.11 -11.45
C LEU A 202 -17.00 11.71 -10.72
N ALA A 203 -16.83 12.86 -10.05
CA ALA A 203 -17.92 13.59 -9.44
C ALA A 203 -18.96 14.07 -10.48
N THR A 204 -18.50 14.54 -11.63
CA THR A 204 -19.35 14.97 -12.75
C THR A 204 -20.15 13.78 -13.31
N LEU A 205 -19.48 12.66 -13.57
CA LEU A 205 -20.13 11.43 -14.06
C LEU A 205 -21.15 10.89 -13.06
N THR A 206 -20.80 10.89 -11.76
CA THR A 206 -21.73 10.48 -10.69
C THR A 206 -23.01 11.32 -10.73
N ALA A 207 -22.88 12.64 -10.87
CA ALA A 207 -24.03 13.55 -10.95
C ALA A 207 -24.87 13.35 -12.23
N GLN A 208 -24.22 13.12 -13.38
CA GLN A 208 -24.89 12.84 -14.64
C GLN A 208 -25.70 11.53 -14.56
N GLN A 209 -25.06 10.44 -14.14
CA GLN A 209 -25.74 9.14 -13.98
C GLN A 209 -26.88 9.21 -12.97
N ALA A 210 -26.69 9.94 -11.86
CA ALA A 210 -27.76 10.15 -10.89
C ALA A 210 -28.98 10.87 -11.49
N ALA A 211 -28.76 11.83 -12.40
CA ALA A 211 -29.82 12.57 -13.08
C ALA A 211 -30.53 11.77 -14.20
N GLU A 212 -29.85 10.81 -14.81
CA GLU A 212 -30.41 9.94 -15.86
C GLU A 212 -31.30 8.82 -15.31
N THR A 213 -31.07 8.42 -14.05
CA THR A 213 -31.92 7.42 -13.38
C THR A 213 -33.19 8.03 -12.80
N THR A 214 -34.26 7.24 -12.70
CA THR A 214 -35.49 7.69 -12.04
C THR A 214 -35.21 8.10 -10.59
N PRO A 215 -35.60 9.33 -10.16
CA PRO A 215 -35.38 9.78 -8.80
C PRO A 215 -35.93 8.79 -7.78
N LEU A 216 -35.11 8.46 -6.79
CA LEU A 216 -35.44 7.55 -5.71
C LEU A 216 -35.29 8.26 -4.37
N ASP A 217 -36.28 8.12 -3.50
CA ASP A 217 -36.18 8.59 -2.12
C ASP A 217 -35.42 7.56 -1.28
N TYR A 218 -34.09 7.71 -1.22
CA TYR A 218 -33.23 6.82 -0.44
C TYR A 218 -33.55 6.84 1.06
N ALA A 219 -34.13 7.93 1.59
CA ALA A 219 -34.52 7.99 3.00
C ALA A 219 -35.72 7.09 3.32
N SER A 220 -36.48 6.66 2.31
CA SER A 220 -37.55 5.68 2.45
C SER A 220 -37.06 4.22 2.44
N LEU A 221 -35.80 3.99 2.05
CA LEU A 221 -35.21 2.66 2.01
C LEU A 221 -34.65 2.25 3.38
N THR A 222 -34.28 0.98 3.50
CA THR A 222 -33.55 0.51 4.70
C THR A 222 -32.17 1.15 4.74
N ASP A 223 -31.80 1.71 5.90
CA ASP A 223 -30.47 2.26 6.10
C ASP A 223 -29.44 1.12 6.20
N LEU A 224 -28.51 1.07 5.24
CA LEU A 224 -27.45 0.06 5.18
C LEU A 224 -26.24 0.42 6.06
N ILE A 225 -26.18 1.62 6.64
CA ILE A 225 -25.12 2.01 7.59
C ILE A 225 -25.35 1.34 8.94
N VAL A 226 -26.61 1.27 9.36
CA VAL A 226 -26.98 0.82 10.70
C VAL A 226 -26.87 -0.70 10.79
N PRO A 227 -26.00 -1.25 11.67
CA PRO A 227 -25.93 -2.68 11.87
C PRO A 227 -27.27 -3.19 12.42
N VAL A 228 -27.71 -4.37 11.98
CA VAL A 228 -28.94 -4.96 12.51
C VAL A 228 -28.66 -5.50 13.92
N PRO A 229 -29.38 -5.05 14.98
CA PRO A 229 -29.08 -5.48 16.35
C PRO A 229 -29.40 -6.98 16.58
N ALA A 230 -28.39 -7.86 16.45
CA ALA A 230 -28.32 -9.19 17.08
C ALA A 230 -26.97 -9.88 16.78
N ARG A 231 -26.11 -9.92 17.80
CA ARG A 231 -25.07 -10.94 18.10
C ARG A 231 -24.37 -11.58 16.89
N VAL A 232 -23.22 -11.01 16.54
CA VAL A 232 -22.18 -11.65 15.72
C VAL A 232 -21.28 -12.51 16.61
N GLN A 233 -20.72 -13.58 16.06
CA GLN A 233 -19.68 -14.38 16.67
C GLN A 233 -18.45 -14.38 15.75
N ILE A 234 -17.28 -14.19 16.33
CA ILE A 234 -15.99 -14.40 15.66
C ILE A 234 -15.41 -15.71 16.20
N GLN A 235 -15.03 -16.63 15.32
CA GLN A 235 -14.38 -17.89 15.68
C GLN A 235 -13.13 -18.07 14.83
N ARG A 236 -11.99 -18.28 15.48
CA ARG A 236 -10.73 -18.60 14.83
C ARG A 236 -10.59 -20.10 14.57
N PHE A 237 -10.15 -20.46 13.37
CA PHE A 237 -9.73 -21.81 13.03
C PHE A 237 -8.28 -21.80 12.56
N ASN A 238 -7.45 -22.66 13.14
CA ASN A 238 -6.09 -22.88 12.68
C ASN A 238 -6.10 -24.02 11.67
N LEU A 239 -5.61 -23.76 10.46
CA LEU A 239 -5.64 -24.67 9.33
C LEU A 239 -4.20 -25.05 8.93
N THR A 240 -4.03 -26.27 8.44
CA THR A 240 -2.75 -26.75 7.92
C THR A 240 -2.99 -27.30 6.52
N ASP A 241 -2.36 -26.67 5.54
CA ASP A 241 -2.37 -27.13 4.16
C ASP A 241 -1.29 -28.19 3.97
N THR A 242 -1.74 -29.45 3.93
CA THR A 242 -0.89 -30.62 3.71
C THR A 242 -0.67 -30.93 2.23
N GLU A 243 -1.40 -30.27 1.33
CA GLU A 243 -1.28 -30.49 -0.12
C GLU A 243 -0.14 -29.66 -0.72
N ARG A 244 0.17 -28.49 -0.15
CA ARG A 244 1.27 -27.60 -0.57
C ARG A 244 2.59 -27.87 0.18
N ASP A 245 3.01 -29.13 0.21
CA ASP A 245 4.13 -29.66 1.01
C ASP A 245 5.53 -29.16 0.60
N GLY A 246 6.43 -29.01 1.60
CA GLY A 246 7.88 -28.86 1.45
C GLY A 246 8.46 -27.44 1.26
N LYS A 247 7.65 -26.38 1.29
CA LYS A 247 8.10 -24.98 1.05
C LYS A 247 7.42 -23.90 1.91
N GLY A 248 6.48 -24.25 2.78
CA GLY A 248 5.77 -23.29 3.65
C GLY A 248 6.48 -23.05 4.99
N PRO A 249 6.14 -21.97 5.73
CA PRO A 249 6.79 -21.61 6.99
C PRO A 249 6.41 -22.49 8.22
N GLY A 250 5.74 -23.63 8.03
CA GLY A 250 5.26 -24.49 9.12
C GLY A 250 6.09 -25.75 9.40
N PRO A 251 5.76 -26.51 10.46
CA PRO A 251 6.31 -27.83 10.77
C PRO A 251 6.22 -28.77 9.56
N GLU A 252 7.29 -29.54 9.33
CA GLU A 252 7.44 -30.46 8.19
C GLU A 252 7.39 -29.77 6.81
N GLY A 253 7.38 -28.43 6.74
CA GLY A 253 7.35 -27.65 5.49
C GLY A 253 5.94 -27.34 4.99
N HIS A 254 4.91 -27.60 5.79
CA HIS A 254 3.51 -27.32 5.45
C HIS A 254 3.17 -25.84 5.62
N ARG A 255 2.21 -25.35 4.82
CA ARG A 255 1.70 -23.98 4.97
C ARG A 255 0.62 -23.95 6.05
N GLN A 256 0.86 -23.23 7.15
CA GLN A 256 -0.08 -23.07 8.27
C GLN A 256 -0.61 -21.65 8.31
N LEU A 257 -1.92 -21.50 8.38
CA LEU A 257 -2.59 -20.20 8.48
C LEU A 257 -3.82 -20.32 9.36
N TYR A 258 -4.28 -19.20 9.93
CA TYR A 258 -5.58 -19.15 10.58
C TYR A 258 -6.61 -18.40 9.73
N ILE A 259 -7.88 -18.70 9.96
CA ILE A 259 -9.02 -17.92 9.47
C ILE A 259 -9.83 -17.42 10.66
N ASP A 260 -10.29 -16.18 10.60
CA ASP A 260 -11.36 -15.70 11.46
C ASP A 260 -12.69 -15.76 10.72
N VAL A 261 -13.63 -16.54 11.25
CA VAL A 261 -14.98 -16.66 10.70
C VAL A 261 -15.93 -15.80 11.52
N VAL A 262 -16.40 -14.73 10.89
CA VAL A 262 -17.35 -13.77 11.45
C VAL A 262 -18.75 -14.11 10.95
N ARG A 263 -19.62 -14.54 11.86
CA ARG A 263 -20.93 -15.13 11.51
C ARG A 263 -22.06 -14.61 12.39
N PRO A 264 -23.31 -14.57 11.88
CA PRO A 264 -24.46 -14.28 12.72
C PRO A 264 -24.69 -15.41 13.73
N THR A 265 -25.07 -15.08 14.96
CA THR A 265 -25.52 -16.09 15.94
C THR A 265 -26.95 -16.58 15.65
N VAL A 266 -27.73 -15.80 14.89
CA VAL A 266 -29.10 -16.16 14.47
C VAL A 266 -29.11 -16.39 12.97
N TRP A 267 -29.26 -17.66 12.58
CA TRP A 267 -29.26 -18.08 11.18
C TRP A 267 -30.66 -18.01 10.58
N ARG A 268 -30.77 -17.50 9.36
CA ARG A 268 -32.03 -17.44 8.57
C ARG A 268 -31.95 -18.37 7.35
N GLY A 269 -31.49 -19.60 7.56
CA GLY A 269 -31.17 -20.56 6.49
C GLY A 269 -29.67 -20.64 6.23
N GLN A 270 -29.30 -21.03 5.00
CA GLN A 270 -27.90 -20.98 4.57
C GLN A 270 -27.47 -19.54 4.30
N ALA A 271 -26.27 -19.18 4.75
CA ALA A 271 -25.71 -17.85 4.57
C ALA A 271 -24.70 -17.82 3.42
N PRO A 272 -24.73 -16.80 2.54
CA PRO A 272 -23.67 -16.56 1.59
C PRO A 272 -22.34 -16.29 2.30
N VAL A 273 -21.22 -16.55 1.62
CA VAL A 273 -19.87 -16.42 2.16
C VAL A 273 -19.12 -15.30 1.45
N MET A 274 -18.51 -14.40 2.20
CA MET A 274 -17.56 -13.39 1.72
C MET A 274 -16.19 -13.69 2.30
N VAL A 275 -15.22 -14.08 1.46
CA VAL A 275 -13.82 -14.17 1.90
C VAL A 275 -13.17 -12.81 1.69
N PHE A 276 -12.43 -12.28 2.67
CA PHE A 276 -11.79 -10.97 2.53
C PHE A 276 -10.32 -11.01 2.97
N SER A 277 -9.42 -10.76 2.02
CA SER A 277 -7.96 -10.80 2.22
C SER A 277 -7.41 -9.44 2.67
N HIS A 278 -6.59 -9.44 3.73
CA HIS A 278 -5.96 -8.24 4.28
C HIS A 278 -4.87 -7.65 3.37
N GLY A 279 -4.39 -6.43 3.63
CA GLY A 279 -3.27 -5.83 2.89
C GLY A 279 -1.90 -6.44 3.18
N LEU A 280 -0.85 -5.95 2.51
CA LEU A 280 0.54 -6.28 2.86
C LEU A 280 0.84 -5.77 4.28
N SER A 281 1.58 -6.55 5.07
CA SER A 281 1.98 -6.21 6.44
C SER A 281 0.82 -6.04 7.43
N SER A 282 -0.37 -6.50 7.05
CA SER A 282 -1.63 -6.34 7.77
C SER A 282 -2.08 -7.65 8.42
N SER A 283 -3.27 -7.68 9.00
CA SER A 283 -3.82 -8.88 9.62
C SER A 283 -5.34 -8.99 9.41
N PRO A 284 -5.93 -10.19 9.55
CA PRO A 284 -7.38 -10.39 9.48
C PRO A 284 -8.20 -9.47 10.41
N GLU A 285 -7.66 -9.20 11.59
CA GLU A 285 -8.33 -8.53 12.71
C GLU A 285 -8.74 -7.08 12.40
N VAL A 286 -7.95 -6.37 11.58
CA VAL A 286 -8.24 -4.98 11.19
C VAL A 286 -9.57 -4.84 10.42
N HIS A 287 -10.13 -5.96 9.93
CA HIS A 287 -11.40 -5.98 9.21
C HIS A 287 -12.56 -6.54 10.05
N HIS A 288 -12.37 -6.86 11.34
CA HIS A 288 -13.43 -7.42 12.21
C HIS A 288 -14.67 -6.54 12.29
N ARG A 289 -14.51 -5.21 12.34
CA ARG A 289 -15.64 -4.27 12.44
C ARG A 289 -16.53 -4.30 11.19
N TRP A 290 -15.92 -4.20 10.01
CA TRP A 290 -16.63 -4.28 8.72
C TRP A 290 -17.21 -5.68 8.49
N ALA A 291 -16.46 -6.73 8.82
CA ALA A 291 -16.94 -8.11 8.74
C ALA A 291 -18.15 -8.35 9.66
N SER A 292 -18.13 -7.77 10.86
CA SER A 292 -19.26 -7.84 11.80
C SER A 292 -20.48 -7.08 11.28
N HIS A 293 -20.27 -5.96 10.60
CA HIS A 293 -21.35 -5.26 9.91
C HIS A 293 -22.01 -6.18 8.88
N LEU A 294 -21.28 -6.76 7.93
CA LEU A 294 -21.84 -7.72 6.96
C LEU A 294 -22.52 -8.93 7.63
N ALA A 295 -21.90 -9.47 8.69
CA ALA A 295 -22.46 -10.59 9.44
C ALA A 295 -23.80 -10.28 10.11
N SER A 296 -23.99 -9.04 10.58
CA SER A 296 -25.28 -8.59 11.10
C SER A 296 -26.39 -8.61 10.03
N HIS A 297 -26.04 -8.53 8.75
CA HIS A 297 -26.95 -8.63 7.60
C HIS A 297 -27.08 -10.05 7.01
N GLY A 298 -26.56 -11.06 7.73
CA GLY A 298 -26.73 -12.48 7.42
C GLY A 298 -25.76 -13.02 6.37
N ILE A 299 -24.58 -12.40 6.22
CA ILE A 299 -23.46 -12.87 5.39
C ILE A 299 -22.40 -13.47 6.31
N VAL A 300 -21.86 -14.64 6.02
CA VAL A 300 -20.68 -15.13 6.75
C VAL A 300 -19.45 -14.53 6.12
N VAL A 301 -18.60 -13.87 6.91
CA VAL A 301 -17.34 -13.31 6.44
C VAL A 301 -16.19 -14.17 6.96
N VAL A 302 -15.24 -14.50 6.08
CA VAL A 302 -14.06 -15.31 6.39
C VAL A 302 -12.82 -14.50 6.09
N LEU A 303 -11.97 -14.31 7.09
CA LEU A 303 -10.79 -13.46 7.04
C LEU A 303 -9.54 -14.33 7.19
N PRO A 304 -8.92 -14.76 6.07
CA PRO A 304 -7.70 -15.56 6.11
C PRO A 304 -6.48 -14.72 6.44
N GLN A 305 -5.62 -15.28 7.28
CA GLN A 305 -4.23 -14.87 7.41
C GLN A 305 -3.43 -15.35 6.20
N HIS A 306 -2.45 -14.55 5.78
CA HIS A 306 -1.47 -14.92 4.76
C HIS A 306 -0.03 -14.85 5.31
N PRO A 307 0.51 -15.98 5.81
CA PRO A 307 1.87 -16.06 6.34
C PRO A 307 2.91 -15.69 5.29
N GLY A 308 3.84 -14.77 5.63
CA GLY A 308 4.88 -14.28 4.72
C GLY A 308 4.56 -12.91 4.12
N SER A 309 3.35 -12.38 4.32
CA SER A 309 2.98 -11.02 3.95
C SER A 309 2.07 -10.33 4.98
N ASP A 310 1.95 -10.87 6.18
CA ASP A 310 1.11 -10.37 7.28
C ASP A 310 1.91 -9.58 8.33
N ALA A 311 1.22 -9.11 9.37
CA ALA A 311 1.84 -8.40 10.49
C ALA A 311 2.92 -9.25 11.20
N GLN A 312 2.73 -10.58 11.25
CA GLN A 312 3.72 -11.49 11.83
C GLN A 312 5.01 -11.53 10.99
N GLN A 313 4.93 -11.49 9.66
CA GLN A 313 6.11 -11.35 8.80
C GLN A 313 6.90 -10.09 9.15
N VAL A 314 6.22 -8.97 9.38
CA VAL A 314 6.93 -7.73 9.78
C VAL A 314 7.52 -7.85 11.17
N ALA A 315 6.80 -8.45 12.13
CA ALA A 315 7.35 -8.73 13.45
C ALA A 315 8.60 -9.62 13.37
N ASN A 316 8.60 -10.63 12.51
CA ASN A 316 9.76 -11.48 12.25
C ASN A 316 10.93 -10.68 11.65
N PHE A 317 10.67 -9.80 10.69
CA PHE A 317 11.67 -8.89 10.13
C PHE A 317 12.27 -7.95 11.20
N GLN A 318 11.41 -7.38 12.05
CA GLN A 318 11.83 -6.51 13.17
C GLN A 318 12.65 -7.26 14.22
N ALA A 319 12.32 -8.52 14.50
CA ALA A 319 13.09 -9.39 15.38
C ALA A 319 14.38 -9.91 14.72
N GLY A 320 14.53 -9.77 13.39
CA GLY A 320 15.66 -10.32 12.62
C GLY A 320 15.53 -11.82 12.35
N LEU A 321 14.33 -12.38 12.54
CA LEU A 321 13.95 -13.75 12.19
C LEU A 321 13.62 -13.88 10.69
N SER A 322 13.32 -12.76 10.02
CA SER A 322 13.21 -12.67 8.57
C SER A 322 14.13 -11.57 8.01
N GLN A 323 14.59 -11.76 6.78
CA GLN A 323 15.38 -10.78 6.04
C GLN A 323 14.53 -9.90 5.12
N GLN A 324 13.27 -10.26 4.89
CA GLN A 324 12.37 -9.57 3.97
C GLN A 324 11.10 -9.13 4.71
N VAL A 325 10.57 -7.97 4.35
CA VAL A 325 9.25 -7.52 4.84
C VAL A 325 8.08 -8.21 4.13
N PHE A 326 8.38 -8.90 3.02
CA PHE A 326 7.43 -9.57 2.15
C PHE A 326 8.14 -10.76 1.48
N GLU A 327 7.54 -11.94 1.55
CA GLU A 327 8.05 -13.13 0.87
C GLU A 327 7.55 -13.18 -0.58
N LEU A 328 8.45 -13.32 -1.55
CA LEU A 328 8.13 -13.34 -2.99
C LEU A 328 7.03 -14.37 -3.36
N GLN A 329 7.04 -15.52 -2.67
CA GLN A 329 6.12 -16.62 -2.91
C GLN A 329 4.66 -16.25 -2.62
N GLU A 330 4.39 -15.16 -1.91
CA GLU A 330 3.04 -14.70 -1.56
C GLU A 330 2.22 -14.24 -2.77
N PHE A 331 2.84 -13.92 -3.92
CA PHE A 331 2.09 -13.76 -5.16
C PHE A 331 1.39 -15.05 -5.62
N ILE A 332 1.96 -16.21 -5.27
CA ILE A 332 1.39 -17.52 -5.60
C ILE A 332 0.55 -18.04 -4.44
N ASP A 333 1.06 -17.92 -3.23
CA ASP A 333 0.46 -18.59 -2.09
C ASP A 333 -0.83 -17.91 -1.63
N ARG A 334 -0.95 -16.58 -1.71
CA ARG A 334 -2.17 -15.88 -1.26
C ARG A 334 -3.41 -16.27 -2.08
N PRO A 335 -3.38 -16.30 -3.43
CA PRO A 335 -4.52 -16.80 -4.20
C PRO A 335 -4.83 -18.29 -3.91
N LEU A 336 -3.80 -19.11 -3.72
CA LEU A 336 -3.96 -20.52 -3.36
C LEU A 336 -4.54 -20.71 -1.96
N ASP A 337 -4.22 -19.83 -1.01
CA ASP A 337 -4.81 -19.82 0.34
C ASP A 337 -6.32 -19.63 0.27
N ILE A 338 -6.82 -18.77 -0.64
CA ILE A 338 -8.27 -18.59 -0.80
C ILE A 338 -8.93 -19.90 -1.24
N THR A 339 -8.37 -20.56 -2.24
CA THR A 339 -8.88 -21.86 -2.74
C THR A 339 -8.85 -22.93 -1.64
N PHE A 340 -7.73 -23.00 -0.90
CA PHE A 340 -7.58 -23.89 0.26
C PHE A 340 -8.61 -23.60 1.35
N VAL A 341 -8.81 -22.34 1.71
CA VAL A 341 -9.80 -21.93 2.72
C VAL A 341 -11.22 -22.30 2.27
N LEU A 342 -11.57 -22.14 1.00
CA LEU A 342 -12.87 -22.57 0.49
C LEU A 342 -13.06 -24.09 0.56
N ASN A 343 -12.01 -24.88 0.31
CA ASN A 343 -12.03 -26.34 0.50
C ASN A 343 -12.22 -26.72 1.97
N GLU A 344 -11.53 -26.03 2.88
CA GLU A 344 -11.68 -26.27 4.31
C GLU A 344 -13.05 -25.85 4.83
N LEU A 345 -13.62 -24.75 4.34
CA LEU A 345 -15.00 -24.37 4.67
C LEU A 345 -15.99 -25.44 4.19
N GLU A 346 -15.79 -26.05 3.02
CA GLU A 346 -16.61 -27.16 2.53
C GLU A 346 -16.53 -28.38 3.46
N ARG A 347 -15.32 -28.72 3.90
CA ARG A 347 -15.08 -29.83 4.85
C ARG A 347 -15.70 -29.56 6.23
N LEU A 348 -15.59 -28.33 6.74
CA LEU A 348 -16.09 -27.92 8.04
C LEU A 348 -17.61 -27.67 8.03
N ASN A 349 -18.22 -27.39 6.88
CA ASN A 349 -19.63 -26.98 6.78
C ASN A 349 -20.59 -27.94 7.50
N PRO A 350 -20.53 -29.27 7.30
CA PRO A 350 -21.48 -30.19 7.93
C PRO A 350 -21.36 -30.30 9.46
N THR A 351 -20.18 -30.01 10.02
CA THR A 351 -19.88 -30.27 11.45
C THR A 351 -19.76 -29.01 12.29
N GLU A 352 -19.07 -27.97 11.81
CA GLU A 352 -18.84 -26.71 12.54
C GLU A 352 -19.92 -25.65 12.28
N PHE A 353 -20.65 -25.81 11.17
CA PHE A 353 -21.64 -24.85 10.69
C PHE A 353 -23.02 -25.46 10.43
N ASP A 354 -23.25 -26.74 10.78
CA ASP A 354 -24.52 -27.46 10.56
C ASP A 354 -25.05 -27.39 9.11
N GLY A 355 -24.16 -27.34 8.11
CA GLY A 355 -24.51 -27.19 6.70
C GLY A 355 -25.05 -25.80 6.32
N ARG A 356 -24.84 -24.78 7.15
CA ARG A 356 -25.39 -23.43 6.97
C ARG A 356 -24.54 -22.50 6.11
N LEU A 357 -23.35 -22.89 5.67
CA LEU A 357 -22.61 -22.10 4.67
C LEU A 357 -23.15 -22.42 3.26
N ASN A 358 -23.50 -21.37 2.51
CA ASN A 358 -23.87 -21.48 1.10
C ASN A 358 -22.63 -21.25 0.22
N LEU A 359 -21.87 -22.32 -0.04
CA LEU A 359 -20.64 -22.25 -0.84
C LEU A 359 -20.89 -22.17 -2.36
N ALA A 360 -22.16 -22.09 -2.79
CA ALA A 360 -22.51 -21.68 -4.15
C ALA A 360 -22.68 -20.15 -4.30
N GLN A 361 -22.62 -19.43 -3.18
CA GLN A 361 -22.71 -17.97 -3.07
C GLN A 361 -21.45 -17.42 -2.39
N VAL A 362 -20.33 -17.42 -3.11
CA VAL A 362 -19.02 -16.98 -2.59
C VAL A 362 -18.56 -15.72 -3.30
N GLY A 363 -18.34 -14.65 -2.54
CA GLY A 363 -17.60 -13.47 -2.97
C GLY A 363 -16.19 -13.49 -2.41
N VAL A 364 -15.24 -12.88 -3.11
CA VAL A 364 -13.89 -12.65 -2.59
C VAL A 364 -13.55 -11.19 -2.69
N GLY A 365 -13.05 -10.60 -1.63
CA GLY A 365 -12.57 -9.23 -1.64
C GLY A 365 -11.21 -9.10 -1.02
N GLY A 366 -10.68 -7.89 -1.07
CA GLY A 366 -9.49 -7.58 -0.32
C GLY A 366 -9.07 -6.13 -0.40
N HIS A 367 -8.25 -5.75 0.57
CA HIS A 367 -7.63 -4.44 0.66
C HIS A 367 -6.19 -4.50 0.13
N SER A 368 -5.74 -3.52 -0.65
CA SER A 368 -4.34 -3.45 -1.09
C SER A 368 -3.88 -4.70 -1.83
N LEU A 369 -2.83 -5.38 -1.36
CA LEU A 369 -2.35 -6.68 -1.85
C LEU A 369 -3.42 -7.80 -1.72
N GLY A 370 -4.37 -7.66 -0.79
CA GLY A 370 -5.57 -8.51 -0.76
C GLY A 370 -6.47 -8.31 -1.99
N GLY A 371 -6.47 -7.12 -2.58
CA GLY A 371 -7.14 -6.84 -3.85
C GLY A 371 -6.51 -7.60 -5.03
N TYR A 372 -5.18 -7.65 -5.10
CA TYR A 372 -4.46 -8.55 -6.01
C TYR A 372 -4.90 -10.01 -5.81
N THR A 373 -4.94 -10.45 -4.55
CA THR A 373 -5.31 -11.82 -4.18
C THR A 373 -6.73 -12.16 -4.66
N ALA A 374 -7.69 -11.25 -4.44
CA ALA A 374 -9.07 -11.40 -4.86
C ALA A 374 -9.23 -11.44 -6.39
N LEU A 375 -8.49 -10.59 -7.11
CA LEU A 375 -8.49 -10.56 -8.57
C LEU A 375 -7.90 -11.85 -9.17
N ALA A 376 -6.77 -12.30 -8.65
CA ALA A 376 -6.12 -13.53 -9.09
C ALA A 376 -7.06 -14.74 -8.99
N VAL A 377 -7.71 -14.95 -7.83
CA VAL A 377 -8.65 -16.07 -7.65
C VAL A 377 -9.96 -15.89 -8.43
N ALA A 378 -10.30 -14.66 -8.81
CA ALA A 378 -11.40 -14.36 -9.71
C ALA A 378 -11.07 -14.56 -11.20
N GLY A 379 -9.80 -14.84 -11.53
CA GLY A 379 -9.35 -15.20 -12.87
C GLY A 379 -8.41 -14.21 -13.53
N ALA A 380 -7.98 -13.15 -12.84
CA ALA A 380 -6.97 -12.25 -13.40
C ALA A 380 -5.65 -13.00 -13.63
N GLU A 381 -5.05 -12.82 -14.80
CA GLU A 381 -3.82 -13.51 -15.19
C GLU A 381 -2.60 -12.59 -15.07
N LEU A 382 -1.49 -13.11 -14.54
CA LEU A 382 -0.25 -12.34 -14.46
C LEU A 382 0.28 -12.03 -15.87
N ASN A 383 0.56 -10.76 -16.16
CA ASN A 383 1.05 -10.30 -17.44
C ASN A 383 2.51 -9.86 -17.31
N PHE A 384 3.41 -10.84 -17.34
CA PHE A 384 4.85 -10.58 -17.25
C PHE A 384 5.36 -9.59 -18.31
N PRO A 385 4.97 -9.67 -19.61
CA PRO A 385 5.40 -8.69 -20.60
C PRO A 385 5.01 -7.26 -20.24
N HIS A 386 3.77 -7.04 -19.77
CA HIS A 386 3.31 -5.71 -19.35
C HIS A 386 4.04 -5.23 -18.09
N LEU A 387 4.21 -6.10 -17.09
CA LEU A 387 4.94 -5.79 -15.87
C LEU A 387 6.43 -5.46 -16.16
N GLU A 388 7.07 -6.20 -17.06
CA GLU A 388 8.46 -5.94 -17.47
C GLU A 388 8.60 -4.58 -18.15
N GLN A 389 7.60 -4.16 -18.93
CA GLN A 389 7.57 -2.85 -19.57
C GLN A 389 7.49 -1.72 -18.53
N ASP A 390 6.55 -1.82 -17.59
CA ASP A 390 6.33 -0.78 -16.57
C ASP A 390 7.45 -0.69 -15.52
N CYS A 391 8.10 -1.81 -15.19
CA CYS A 391 9.22 -1.86 -14.24
C CYS A 391 10.57 -1.38 -14.81
N GLY A 392 10.62 -1.02 -16.10
CA GLY A 392 11.74 -0.32 -16.73
C GLY A 392 13.12 -0.95 -16.47
N ALA A 393 14.01 -0.21 -15.80
CA ALA A 393 15.41 -0.61 -15.60
C ALA A 393 15.60 -1.93 -14.83
N ARG A 394 14.61 -2.35 -14.01
CA ARG A 394 14.66 -3.65 -13.32
C ARG A 394 14.56 -4.82 -14.30
N SER A 395 13.77 -4.69 -15.36
CA SER A 395 13.63 -5.74 -16.38
C SER A 395 14.78 -5.74 -17.39
N ASN A 396 15.45 -4.59 -17.59
CA ASN A 396 16.60 -4.49 -18.50
C ASN A 396 17.67 -3.48 -18.05
N PRO A 397 18.64 -3.91 -17.19
CA PRO A 397 19.73 -3.04 -16.71
C PRO A 397 20.61 -2.48 -17.84
N ALA A 398 20.64 -3.14 -19.00
CA ALA A 398 21.45 -2.72 -20.14
C ALA A 398 20.85 -1.54 -20.91
N GLN A 399 19.57 -1.20 -20.70
CA GLN A 399 18.92 -0.08 -21.40
C GLN A 399 19.23 1.30 -20.79
N ASN A 400 19.93 1.38 -19.65
CA ASN A 400 20.40 2.62 -19.02
C ASN A 400 19.34 3.75 -18.95
N ARG A 401 18.05 3.37 -18.86
CA ARG A 401 16.95 4.32 -18.72
C ARG A 401 16.78 4.64 -17.24
N ARG A 402 16.80 5.93 -16.91
CA ARG A 402 16.62 6.43 -15.55
C ARG A 402 15.13 6.61 -15.30
N PHE A 403 14.52 5.67 -14.58
CA PHE A 403 13.10 5.74 -14.20
C PHE A 403 12.95 6.03 -12.72
N ILE A 404 11.97 6.87 -12.38
CA ILE A 404 11.47 7.05 -11.02
C ILE A 404 10.01 6.62 -11.01
N HIS A 405 9.70 5.62 -10.21
CA HIS A 405 8.35 5.13 -10.01
C HIS A 405 7.68 5.95 -8.91
N LEU A 406 6.73 6.81 -9.30
CA LEU A 406 5.91 7.58 -8.38
C LEU A 406 4.68 6.80 -7.87
N ASN A 407 4.44 5.62 -8.45
CA ASN A 407 3.49 4.63 -7.92
C ASN A 407 4.22 3.70 -6.93
N MET A 408 3.95 3.86 -5.64
CA MET A 408 4.57 3.03 -4.59
C MET A 408 4.17 1.55 -4.70
N SER A 409 2.96 1.25 -5.17
CA SER A 409 2.54 -0.14 -5.36
C SER A 409 3.29 -0.83 -6.50
N LEU A 410 3.81 -0.07 -7.48
CA LEU A 410 4.62 -0.63 -8.56
C LEU A 410 5.91 -1.26 -8.04
N LEU A 411 6.53 -0.68 -7.00
CA LEU A 411 7.68 -1.30 -6.33
C LEU A 411 7.38 -2.71 -5.80
N LEU A 412 6.17 -2.92 -5.29
CA LEU A 412 5.70 -4.23 -4.86
C LEU A 412 5.41 -5.12 -6.06
N GLN A 413 4.65 -4.63 -7.05
CA GLN A 413 4.29 -5.38 -8.26
C GLN A 413 5.54 -5.88 -9.00
N CYS A 414 6.57 -5.06 -9.12
CA CYS A 414 7.83 -5.41 -9.77
C CYS A 414 8.57 -6.57 -9.07
N GLN A 415 8.30 -6.84 -7.78
CA GLN A 415 8.85 -8.03 -7.13
C GLN A 415 8.40 -9.32 -7.82
N ALA A 416 7.20 -9.35 -8.42
CA ALA A 416 6.71 -10.51 -9.14
C ALA A 416 7.58 -10.86 -10.36
N LEU A 417 8.43 -9.95 -10.86
CA LEU A 417 9.41 -10.25 -11.90
C LEU A 417 10.50 -11.23 -11.46
N ASP A 418 10.61 -11.57 -10.18
CA ASP A 418 11.52 -12.62 -9.72
C ASP A 418 10.86 -14.01 -9.69
N LEU A 419 9.57 -14.10 -10.02
CA LEU A 419 8.85 -15.38 -10.17
C LEU A 419 9.27 -16.12 -11.47
N PRO A 420 9.17 -17.46 -11.49
CA PRO A 420 9.29 -18.22 -12.73
C PRO A 420 8.36 -17.70 -13.83
N ARG A 421 8.90 -17.51 -15.04
CA ARG A 421 8.12 -17.08 -16.22
C ARG A 421 7.28 -18.25 -16.75
N GLN A 422 6.09 -18.41 -16.19
CA GLN A 422 5.12 -19.45 -16.56
C GLN A 422 3.68 -18.92 -16.38
N PRO A 423 2.68 -19.53 -17.03
CA PRO A 423 1.30 -19.19 -16.76
C PRO A 423 0.91 -19.61 -15.34
N TYR A 424 0.19 -18.74 -14.65
CA TYR A 424 -0.38 -18.99 -13.33
C TYR A 424 -1.90 -18.97 -13.44
N THR A 425 -2.56 -20.03 -12.99
CA THR A 425 -4.03 -20.13 -13.00
C THR A 425 -4.54 -20.28 -11.57
N PHE A 426 -5.13 -19.22 -11.05
CA PHE A 426 -5.64 -19.17 -9.69
C PHE A 426 -7.17 -19.21 -9.60
N ARG A 427 -7.86 -19.19 -10.75
CA ARG A 427 -9.32 -19.10 -10.83
C ARG A 427 -10.01 -20.20 -10.00
N ASP A 428 -10.81 -19.81 -9.00
CA ASP A 428 -11.68 -20.73 -8.27
C ASP A 428 -13.15 -20.57 -8.71
N PRO A 429 -13.78 -21.58 -9.35
CA PRO A 429 -15.12 -21.45 -9.94
C PRO A 429 -16.24 -21.12 -8.94
N ARG A 430 -16.02 -21.28 -7.63
CA ARG A 430 -17.00 -20.89 -6.59
C ARG A 430 -17.13 -19.37 -6.46
N VAL A 431 -16.06 -18.62 -6.75
CA VAL A 431 -16.02 -17.16 -6.65
C VAL A 431 -16.91 -16.53 -7.72
N ASN A 432 -17.92 -15.77 -7.27
CA ASN A 432 -18.97 -15.23 -8.11
C ASN A 432 -18.94 -13.70 -8.28
N SER A 433 -18.14 -12.99 -7.50
CA SER A 433 -17.97 -11.54 -7.53
C SER A 433 -16.76 -11.10 -6.71
N VAL A 434 -16.23 -9.90 -6.98
CA VAL A 434 -15.10 -9.33 -6.24
C VAL A 434 -15.32 -7.91 -5.75
N LEU A 435 -14.90 -7.64 -4.50
CA LEU A 435 -14.93 -6.33 -3.86
C LEU A 435 -13.51 -5.90 -3.49
N LEU A 436 -13.04 -4.82 -4.08
CA LEU A 436 -11.65 -4.38 -4.00
C LEU A 436 -11.58 -3.03 -3.29
N ILE A 437 -10.73 -2.90 -2.29
CA ILE A 437 -10.47 -1.63 -1.60
C ILE A 437 -9.01 -1.25 -1.85
N ASN A 438 -8.78 -0.14 -2.54
CA ASN A 438 -7.43 0.34 -2.87
C ASN A 438 -6.53 -0.80 -3.40
N PRO A 439 -6.97 -1.60 -4.39
CA PRO A 439 -6.24 -2.79 -4.81
C PRO A 439 -4.88 -2.46 -5.44
N VAL A 440 -3.89 -3.32 -5.20
CA VAL A 440 -2.70 -3.44 -6.05
C VAL A 440 -3.09 -4.27 -7.28
N ASN A 441 -3.10 -3.72 -8.49
CA ASN A 441 -3.58 -4.47 -9.65
C ASN A 441 -3.10 -4.04 -11.05
N SER A 442 -2.64 -2.81 -11.25
CA SER A 442 -2.46 -2.27 -12.61
C SER A 442 -1.42 -3.04 -13.43
N SER A 443 -0.15 -2.91 -13.07
CA SER A 443 0.99 -3.41 -13.84
C SER A 443 1.12 -4.93 -13.82
N ILE A 444 0.81 -5.57 -12.69
CA ILE A 444 0.99 -7.02 -12.53
C ILE A 444 0.05 -7.85 -13.41
N PHE A 445 -1.16 -7.35 -13.68
CA PHE A 445 -2.14 -8.01 -14.53
C PHE A 445 -2.22 -7.39 -15.93
N GLY A 446 -1.96 -6.08 -16.05
CA GLY A 446 -2.17 -5.35 -17.30
C GLY A 446 -3.62 -5.41 -17.81
N PRO A 447 -3.89 -4.81 -18.97
CA PRO A 447 -5.24 -4.79 -19.53
C PRO A 447 -5.72 -6.19 -19.92
N GLU A 448 -4.87 -7.03 -20.51
CA GLU A 448 -5.26 -8.39 -20.92
C GLU A 448 -5.56 -9.29 -19.73
N GLY A 449 -4.75 -9.23 -18.67
CA GLY A 449 -4.92 -10.06 -17.48
C GLY A 449 -6.16 -9.68 -16.68
N LEU A 450 -6.46 -8.38 -16.54
CA LEU A 450 -7.70 -7.94 -15.87
C LEU A 450 -8.96 -8.21 -16.70
N ALA A 451 -8.86 -8.19 -18.03
CA ALA A 451 -9.98 -8.51 -18.90
C ALA A 451 -10.47 -9.97 -18.72
N ALA A 452 -9.63 -10.88 -18.20
CA ALA A 452 -10.02 -12.25 -17.88
C ALA A 452 -11.00 -12.36 -16.69
N VAL A 453 -11.16 -11.30 -15.89
CA VAL A 453 -12.12 -11.26 -14.78
C VAL A 453 -13.53 -11.00 -15.33
N THR A 454 -14.34 -12.06 -15.40
CA THR A 454 -15.71 -12.00 -15.94
C THR A 454 -16.80 -11.90 -14.88
N VAL A 455 -16.46 -12.02 -13.60
CA VAL A 455 -17.41 -11.86 -12.48
C VAL A 455 -17.69 -10.36 -12.24
N PRO A 456 -18.78 -9.97 -11.56
CA PRO A 456 -19.00 -8.59 -11.12
C PRO A 456 -17.86 -8.06 -10.25
N VAL A 457 -17.49 -6.80 -10.44
CA VAL A 457 -16.34 -6.14 -9.77
C VAL A 457 -16.79 -4.84 -9.14
N MET A 458 -16.47 -4.60 -7.86
CA MET A 458 -16.52 -3.27 -7.27
C MET A 458 -15.13 -2.86 -6.84
N ILE A 459 -14.74 -1.65 -7.22
CA ILE A 459 -13.49 -1.01 -6.83
C ILE A 459 -13.82 0.20 -5.98
N ILE A 460 -13.33 0.24 -4.76
CA ILE A 460 -13.40 1.39 -3.86
C ILE A 460 -12.00 1.98 -3.76
N ALA A 461 -11.86 3.25 -4.15
CA ALA A 461 -10.62 3.99 -4.18
C ALA A 461 -10.62 5.16 -3.18
N GLY A 462 -9.44 5.50 -2.67
CA GLY A 462 -9.19 6.71 -1.90
C GLY A 462 -8.58 7.83 -2.72
N SER A 463 -9.06 9.06 -2.53
CA SER A 463 -8.47 10.20 -3.25
C SER A 463 -7.10 10.63 -2.73
N HIS A 464 -6.71 10.20 -1.51
CA HIS A 464 -5.43 10.53 -0.88
C HIS A 464 -4.64 9.28 -0.51
N ASP A 465 -4.75 8.23 -1.31
CA ASP A 465 -4.02 6.99 -1.12
C ASP A 465 -2.55 7.12 -1.59
N PRO A 466 -1.55 7.08 -0.68
CA PRO A 466 -0.15 7.20 -1.07
C PRO A 466 0.50 5.87 -1.48
N ALA A 467 -0.15 4.73 -1.21
CA ALA A 467 0.42 3.41 -1.45
C ALA A 467 -0.05 2.83 -2.79
N THR A 468 -1.34 2.94 -3.08
CA THR A 468 -1.96 2.62 -4.38
C THR A 468 -2.68 3.86 -4.89
N PRO A 469 -1.98 4.88 -5.39
CA PRO A 469 -2.64 6.11 -5.83
C PRO A 469 -3.66 5.82 -6.93
N ALA A 470 -4.89 6.32 -6.74
CA ALA A 470 -6.02 5.98 -7.60
C ALA A 470 -5.78 6.24 -9.08
N VAL A 471 -5.02 7.29 -9.41
CA VAL A 471 -4.65 7.63 -10.78
C VAL A 471 -3.83 6.54 -11.48
N PHE A 472 -2.94 5.86 -10.75
CA PHE A 472 -2.10 4.78 -11.32
C PHE A 472 -2.78 3.42 -11.28
N GLU A 473 -3.65 3.20 -10.29
CA GLU A 473 -4.27 1.90 -10.04
C GLU A 473 -5.76 1.92 -10.43
N GLN A 474 -6.66 2.35 -9.54
CA GLN A 474 -8.09 2.08 -9.69
C GLN A 474 -8.74 2.81 -10.86
N PHE A 475 -8.38 4.06 -11.11
CA PHE A 475 -8.93 4.82 -12.23
C PHE A 475 -8.40 4.31 -13.58
N ARG A 476 -7.11 3.93 -13.63
CA ARG A 476 -6.47 3.35 -14.82
C ARG A 476 -7.05 1.96 -15.16
N THR A 477 -7.29 1.14 -14.15
CA THR A 477 -7.71 -0.27 -14.33
C THR A 477 -9.21 -0.46 -14.50
N PHE A 478 -10.04 0.47 -14.04
CA PHE A 478 -11.49 0.32 -14.13
C PHE A 478 -12.02 0.04 -15.56
N PRO A 479 -11.49 0.68 -16.63
CA PRO A 479 -11.89 0.37 -18.00
C PRO A 479 -11.40 -1.00 -18.52
N TRP A 480 -10.40 -1.62 -17.89
CA TRP A 480 -9.77 -2.86 -18.39
C TRP A 480 -10.59 -4.13 -18.09
N TYR A 481 -11.52 -4.08 -17.14
CA TYR A 481 -12.40 -5.20 -16.86
C TYR A 481 -13.37 -5.46 -18.02
N SER A 482 -13.66 -6.71 -18.33
CA SER A 482 -14.59 -7.06 -19.42
C SER A 482 -16.04 -7.28 -18.95
N THR A 483 -16.25 -7.36 -17.64
CA THR A 483 -17.58 -7.53 -17.02
C THR A 483 -18.44 -6.27 -17.19
N ALA A 484 -19.71 -6.45 -17.56
CA ALA A 484 -20.69 -5.36 -17.62
C ALA A 484 -21.10 -4.84 -16.24
N HIS A 485 -20.89 -5.64 -15.18
CA HIS A 485 -21.25 -5.31 -13.80
C HIS A 485 -20.01 -4.85 -13.03
N ARG A 486 -19.50 -3.67 -13.39
CA ARG A 486 -18.39 -3.04 -12.67
C ARG A 486 -18.78 -1.70 -12.08
N PHE A 487 -18.26 -1.43 -10.89
CA PHE A 487 -18.52 -0.23 -10.09
C PHE A 487 -17.20 0.40 -9.68
N LEU A 488 -17.05 1.70 -9.89
CA LEU A 488 -15.96 2.49 -9.35
C LEU A 488 -16.54 3.46 -8.33
N VAL A 489 -16.06 3.34 -7.10
CA VAL A 489 -16.42 4.17 -5.96
C VAL A 489 -15.17 4.93 -5.54
N LEU A 490 -15.30 6.22 -5.28
CA LEU A 490 -14.23 7.03 -4.72
C LEU A 490 -14.71 7.66 -3.40
N ILE A 491 -13.88 7.55 -2.37
CA ILE A 491 -14.07 8.25 -1.10
C ILE A 491 -13.03 9.36 -1.00
N GLU A 492 -13.50 10.61 -0.97
CA GLU A 492 -12.61 11.76 -0.78
C GLU A 492 -11.94 11.72 0.59
N GLY A 493 -10.67 12.12 0.64
CA GLY A 493 -9.90 12.18 1.89
C GLY A 493 -9.52 10.82 2.47
N GLN A 494 -9.94 9.70 1.86
CA GLN A 494 -9.53 8.37 2.28
C GLN A 494 -8.08 8.13 1.85
N ALA A 495 -7.22 7.83 2.83
CA ALA A 495 -5.87 7.34 2.65
C ALA A 495 -5.84 5.81 2.62
N HIS A 496 -4.73 5.21 2.20
CA HIS A 496 -4.63 3.74 2.07
C HIS A 496 -5.02 2.99 3.34
N VAL A 497 -4.69 3.58 4.49
CA VAL A 497 -4.85 3.05 5.85
C VAL A 497 -5.26 4.20 6.75
N ASP A 498 -5.73 3.90 7.95
CA ASP A 498 -6.02 4.95 8.92
C ASP A 498 -4.72 5.59 9.43
N LEU A 499 -4.45 6.81 8.93
CA LEU A 499 -3.28 7.59 9.31
C LEU A 499 -3.51 8.45 10.56
N SER A 500 -4.75 8.52 11.08
CA SER A 500 -5.05 9.28 12.30
C SER A 500 -4.44 8.65 13.56
N ALA A 501 -4.10 7.36 13.49
CA ALA A 501 -3.46 6.61 14.57
C ALA A 501 -1.92 6.76 14.61
N LEU A 502 -1.30 7.48 13.66
CA LEU A 502 0.16 7.67 13.62
C LEU A 502 0.69 8.45 14.83
N ASP A 503 1.95 8.18 15.19
CA ASP A 503 2.62 8.89 16.28
C ASP A 503 2.62 10.41 16.03
N ALA A 504 2.61 11.20 17.11
CA ALA A 504 2.47 12.66 17.06
C ALA A 504 3.53 13.32 16.17
N GLY A 505 4.74 12.75 16.10
CA GLY A 505 5.83 13.24 15.24
C GLY A 505 5.55 13.11 13.74
N LEU A 506 4.89 12.02 13.30
CA LEU A 506 4.54 11.74 11.92
C LEU A 506 3.19 12.32 11.52
N SER A 507 2.24 12.35 12.43
CA SER A 507 0.99 13.11 12.28
C SER A 507 1.27 14.57 11.95
N HIS A 508 2.28 15.18 12.59
CA HIS A 508 2.71 16.55 12.26
C HIS A 508 3.43 16.66 10.89
N LEU A 509 4.06 15.60 10.38
CA LEU A 509 4.65 15.63 9.01
C LEU A 509 3.55 15.62 7.95
N LEU A 510 2.48 14.84 8.17
CA LEU A 510 1.33 14.79 7.27
C LEU A 510 0.55 16.12 7.25
N THR A 511 0.35 16.77 8.40
CA THR A 511 -0.35 18.06 8.47
C THR A 511 0.42 19.23 7.84
N THR A 512 1.73 19.06 7.60
CA THR A 512 2.56 20.07 6.91
C THR A 512 2.54 19.95 5.40
N VAL A 513 1.94 18.90 4.82
CA VAL A 513 1.77 18.75 3.38
C VAL A 513 0.56 19.60 2.94
N PRO A 514 0.76 20.70 2.19
CA PRO A 514 -0.34 21.56 1.77
C PRO A 514 -1.35 20.78 0.93
N GLY A 515 -2.63 20.84 1.30
CA GLY A 515 -3.71 20.17 0.58
C GLY A 515 -4.03 18.75 1.02
N LEU A 516 -3.29 18.17 1.98
CA LEU A 516 -3.60 16.85 2.55
C LEU A 516 -4.66 16.99 3.66
N ALA A 517 -5.94 16.94 3.27
CA ALA A 517 -7.06 16.84 4.21
C ALA A 517 -7.58 15.40 4.20
N LEU A 518 -7.49 14.72 5.34
CA LEU A 518 -7.95 13.35 5.48
C LEU A 518 -9.37 13.31 6.06
N ALA A 519 -10.18 12.37 5.57
CA ALA A 519 -11.51 12.13 6.11
C ALA A 519 -11.44 11.42 7.46
N GLU A 520 -12.39 11.73 8.34
CA GLU A 520 -12.52 11.05 9.63
C GLU A 520 -12.82 9.54 9.43
N PRO A 521 -12.23 8.64 10.22
CA PRO A 521 -12.43 7.20 10.08
C PRO A 521 -13.90 6.77 10.08
N GLU A 522 -14.75 7.40 10.91
CA GLU A 522 -16.17 7.08 10.98
C GLU A 522 -16.92 7.39 9.68
N VAL A 523 -16.53 8.44 8.95
CA VAL A 523 -17.14 8.80 7.66
C VAL A 523 -16.78 7.74 6.62
N ILE A 524 -15.52 7.35 6.56
CA ILE A 524 -15.03 6.30 5.66
C ILE A 524 -15.76 4.99 5.94
N GLU A 525 -15.82 4.57 7.21
CA GLU A 525 -16.50 3.34 7.62
C GLU A 525 -17.99 3.33 7.25
N ARG A 526 -18.69 4.46 7.40
CA ARG A 526 -20.11 4.56 7.02
C ARG A 526 -20.32 4.28 5.53
N TYR A 527 -19.49 4.87 4.68
CA TYR A 527 -19.56 4.65 3.23
C TYR A 527 -19.19 3.21 2.86
N MET A 528 -18.12 2.70 3.47
CA MET A 528 -17.65 1.32 3.29
C MET A 528 -18.71 0.28 3.69
N ASN A 529 -19.40 0.51 4.82
CA ASN A 529 -20.48 -0.36 5.28
C ASN A 529 -21.64 -0.35 4.29
N ALA A 530 -22.17 0.82 3.95
CA ALA A 530 -23.35 0.92 3.10
C ALA A 530 -23.11 0.41 1.67
N ILE A 531 -22.05 0.88 1.01
CA ILE A 531 -21.75 0.55 -0.39
C ILE A 531 -21.22 -0.89 -0.49
N GLY A 532 -20.34 -1.30 0.43
CA GLY A 532 -19.84 -2.67 0.49
C GLY A 532 -20.96 -3.68 0.73
N LEU A 533 -21.88 -3.41 1.66
CA LEU A 533 -23.06 -4.25 1.89
C LEU A 533 -23.98 -4.28 0.68
N ALA A 534 -24.17 -3.16 -0.02
CA ALA A 534 -24.98 -3.13 -1.24
C ALA A 534 -24.44 -4.09 -2.30
N PHE A 535 -23.13 -4.04 -2.56
CA PHE A 535 -22.49 -4.92 -3.54
C PHE A 535 -22.53 -6.38 -3.11
N VAL A 536 -22.14 -6.67 -1.87
CA VAL A 536 -22.14 -8.04 -1.34
C VAL A 536 -23.55 -8.62 -1.29
N GLY A 537 -24.54 -7.83 -0.86
CA GLY A 537 -25.95 -8.20 -0.91
C GLY A 537 -26.41 -8.53 -2.32
N ARG A 538 -26.06 -7.70 -3.31
CA ARG A 538 -26.49 -7.91 -4.68
C ARG A 538 -25.83 -9.09 -5.38
N TYR A 539 -24.51 -9.20 -5.31
CA TYR A 539 -23.75 -10.11 -6.17
C TYR A 539 -23.29 -11.38 -5.45
N VAL A 540 -22.95 -11.29 -4.16
CA VAL A 540 -22.61 -12.46 -3.36
C VAL A 540 -23.89 -13.17 -2.91
N ALA A 541 -24.76 -12.46 -2.20
CA ALA A 541 -26.00 -13.02 -1.66
C ALA A 541 -27.12 -13.18 -2.70
N ARG A 542 -26.95 -12.62 -3.90
CA ARG A 542 -27.92 -12.65 -5.01
C ARG A 542 -29.29 -12.08 -4.65
N ARG A 543 -29.30 -10.98 -3.88
CA ARG A 543 -30.50 -10.29 -3.42
C ARG A 543 -30.76 -9.05 -4.30
N PRO A 544 -31.73 -9.09 -5.25
CA PRO A 544 -31.93 -8.03 -6.24
C PRO A 544 -32.39 -6.69 -5.64
N GLU A 545 -32.97 -6.69 -4.43
CA GLU A 545 -33.36 -5.47 -3.73
C GLU A 545 -32.19 -4.52 -3.49
N TYR A 546 -30.94 -5.02 -3.48
CA TYR A 546 -29.75 -4.20 -3.31
C TYR A 546 -29.37 -3.37 -4.55
N ASP A 547 -29.95 -3.64 -5.73
CA ASP A 547 -29.69 -2.86 -6.95
C ASP A 547 -30.03 -1.37 -6.78
N LEU A 548 -31.01 -1.06 -5.93
CA LEU A 548 -31.39 0.33 -5.63
C LEU A 548 -30.24 1.13 -5.02
N TYR A 549 -29.37 0.47 -4.24
CA TYR A 549 -28.24 1.09 -3.54
C TYR A 549 -26.96 1.13 -4.39
N LEU A 550 -26.94 0.47 -5.55
CA LEU A 550 -25.81 0.47 -6.49
C LEU A 550 -25.94 1.54 -7.59
N ARG A 551 -26.95 2.40 -7.48
CA ARG A 551 -27.14 3.58 -8.32
C ARG A 551 -26.25 4.73 -7.86
N SER A 552 -25.68 5.47 -8.80
CA SER A 552 -24.76 6.60 -8.55
C SER A 552 -25.32 7.64 -7.57
N GLY A 553 -26.65 7.87 -7.62
CA GLY A 553 -27.34 8.77 -6.69
C GLY A 553 -27.26 8.34 -5.22
N TYR A 554 -27.02 7.06 -4.90
CA TYR A 554 -26.90 6.60 -3.52
C TYR A 554 -25.62 7.13 -2.86
N ALA A 555 -24.50 7.20 -3.59
CA ALA A 555 -23.25 7.78 -3.08
C ALA A 555 -23.42 9.28 -2.75
N THR A 556 -24.12 10.01 -3.63
CA THR A 556 -24.49 11.41 -3.39
C THR A 556 -25.37 11.56 -2.15
N TYR A 557 -26.35 10.67 -1.97
CA TYR A 557 -27.22 10.67 -0.79
C TYR A 557 -26.44 10.37 0.50
N LEU A 558 -25.61 9.33 0.51
CA LEU A 558 -24.81 8.91 1.67
C LEU A 558 -23.90 10.04 2.18
N SER A 559 -23.33 10.81 1.26
CA SER A 559 -22.37 11.85 1.57
C SER A 559 -22.95 13.26 1.65
N GLN A 560 -24.27 13.43 1.51
CA GLN A 560 -24.90 14.75 1.36
C GLN A 560 -24.63 15.72 2.52
N SER A 561 -24.43 15.19 3.74
CA SER A 561 -24.15 15.95 4.97
C SER A 561 -22.68 16.03 5.35
N GLU A 562 -21.77 15.43 4.56
CA GLU A 562 -20.35 15.32 4.89
C GLU A 562 -19.50 16.28 4.05
N ALA A 563 -18.39 16.71 4.63
CA ALA A 563 -17.39 17.54 3.94
C ALA A 563 -16.60 16.74 2.89
N PHE A 564 -16.28 15.50 3.21
CA PHE A 564 -15.64 14.55 2.29
C PHE A 564 -16.72 13.73 1.59
N ARG A 565 -16.78 13.79 0.26
CA ARG A 565 -17.86 13.17 -0.51
C ARG A 565 -17.52 11.74 -0.93
N ALA A 566 -18.57 11.00 -1.27
CA ALA A 566 -18.47 9.72 -1.94
C ALA A 566 -19.04 9.84 -3.36
N PHE A 567 -18.33 9.28 -4.32
CA PHE A 567 -18.73 9.25 -5.73
C PHE A 567 -18.83 7.81 -6.19
N MET A 568 -19.76 7.52 -7.09
CA MET A 568 -19.93 6.17 -7.62
C MET A 568 -20.40 6.24 -9.07
N VAL A 569 -19.74 5.46 -9.92
CA VAL A 569 -20.17 5.22 -11.29
C VAL A 569 -20.28 3.73 -11.55
N ASN A 570 -21.20 3.38 -12.45
CA ASN A 570 -21.37 2.02 -12.94
C ASN A 570 -21.53 2.00 -14.46
N THR A 571 -21.22 0.87 -15.08
CA THR A 571 -21.15 0.73 -16.54
C THR A 571 -22.45 0.32 -17.22
N GLU A 572 -23.58 0.31 -16.51
CA GLU A 572 -24.89 0.11 -17.14
C GLU A 572 -25.31 1.30 -18.03
N SER A 573 -24.49 2.37 -18.11
CA SER A 573 -24.78 3.65 -18.78
C SER A 573 -23.83 4.06 -19.93
N GLY A 574 -22.91 3.20 -20.39
CA GLY A 574 -22.03 3.53 -21.54
C GLY A 574 -20.79 4.39 -21.22
N THR A 575 -20.34 4.33 -19.96
CA THR A 575 -19.32 5.21 -19.33
C THR A 575 -17.87 4.94 -19.74
N ASP A 576 -17.60 3.83 -20.45
CA ASP A 576 -16.24 3.37 -20.72
C ASP A 576 -15.41 4.39 -21.51
N GLN A 577 -16.03 5.12 -22.44
CA GLN A 577 -15.36 6.11 -23.30
C GLN A 577 -15.04 7.42 -22.59
N GLU A 578 -15.69 7.73 -21.47
CA GLU A 578 -15.54 9.01 -20.77
C GLU A 578 -14.46 8.95 -19.68
N LEU A 579 -14.14 7.77 -19.16
CA LEU A 579 -13.09 7.57 -18.14
C LEU A 579 -11.68 7.35 -18.74
N THR A 580 -11.59 6.88 -20.00
CA THR A 580 -10.31 6.49 -20.65
C THR A 580 -9.39 7.66 -21.09
N PRO A 581 -9.87 8.75 -21.72
CA PRO A 581 -8.98 9.67 -22.42
C PRO A 581 -8.01 10.53 -21.59
N PRO A 582 -8.35 11.01 -20.37
CA PRO A 582 -7.44 11.89 -19.63
C PRO A 582 -6.29 11.14 -18.94
N MET A 583 -6.39 9.83 -18.77
CA MET A 583 -5.63 9.10 -17.73
C MET A 583 -4.39 8.37 -18.23
N ASP A 584 -4.45 7.69 -19.38
CA ASP A 584 -3.27 7.01 -19.93
C ASP A 584 -2.23 8.01 -20.50
N ASN A 585 -2.68 9.06 -21.21
CA ASN A 585 -1.79 10.05 -21.81
C ASN A 585 -1.00 10.90 -20.79
N GLN A 586 -1.44 10.96 -19.53
CA GLN A 586 -0.79 11.75 -18.48
C GLN A 586 0.26 10.95 -17.68
N LEU A 587 0.25 9.62 -17.76
CA LEU A 587 1.10 8.74 -16.95
C LEU A 587 2.27 8.12 -17.74
N ASP A 588 2.18 8.05 -19.07
CA ASP A 588 3.19 7.44 -19.95
C ASP A 588 4.53 8.21 -20.07
N LEU A 589 4.67 9.40 -19.44
CA LEU A 589 5.71 10.39 -19.78
C LEU A 589 6.71 10.72 -18.67
N LEU A 590 7.22 9.73 -17.94
CA LEU A 590 8.27 9.95 -16.94
C LEU A 590 9.53 9.11 -17.15
N GLU A 591 10.03 9.13 -18.38
CA GLU A 591 11.47 8.94 -18.62
C GLU A 591 12.21 10.20 -18.17
N LEU A 592 13.14 10.08 -17.21
CA LEU A 592 14.05 11.19 -16.93
C LEU A 592 14.91 11.44 -18.19
N PRO A 593 15.13 12.72 -18.56
CA PRO A 593 15.81 13.09 -19.81
C PRO A 593 17.27 12.62 -19.94
#